data_AF-A0A7V1I0U4-F1
#
_entry.id   AF-A0A7V1I0U4-F1
#
_cell.length_a   1.000
_cell.length_b   1.000
_cell.length_c   1.000
_cell.angle_alpha   90.00
_cell.angle_beta   90.00
_cell.angle_gamma   90.00
#
_symmetry.space_group_name_H-M   'P 1'
#
loop_
_entity.id
_entity.type
_entity.pdbx_description
1 polymer ?
#
loop_
_entity_poly.entity_id
_entity_poly.type
_entity_poly.pdbx_seq_one_letter_code
_entity_poly.pdbx_strand_id
1 'polypeptide(L)'
;MKPQFIIIICVLAVVVYLGYGQFSKTSLDSDKDIRDSFQALSVAIASKNPVIIKNLISPGFSDPKIGTKEFIEILSLPRKSYVTKINQIRFQGDLGSVFYTRSETRGGGAPIINYNINGETWIQDKKNPSVWRLHRLAKGDKWFRTAEIPMKKAPEKVAAKAGKPVLGSLKTEKVSMSLGEGGRYSPVGRRDPFRPLIAMGGEEIEGVENCDPERPREHLESFDLLSLKLTGVIITSAMPLALIRAPDGKGYTVKAGMYLGRMCGEVVEIDPDFMVIREKKRAPGGLPGAFDPVKTILKLRYEEG
;
A
#
# COMPACT_ATOMS: atom_id res chain seq x y z
N MET A 1 -56.77 -29.75 -31.33
CA MET A 1 -56.32 -28.34 -31.36
C MET A 1 -56.25 -27.90 -32.82
N LYS A 2 -56.95 -26.82 -33.19
CA LYS A 2 -57.05 -26.36 -34.59
C LYS A 2 -55.70 -25.80 -35.06
N PRO A 3 -55.25 -26.07 -36.31
CA PRO A 3 -53.91 -25.71 -36.80
C PRO A 3 -53.61 -24.21 -36.77
N GLN A 4 -54.65 -23.37 -36.78
CA GLN A 4 -54.49 -21.91 -36.64
C GLN A 4 -53.97 -21.46 -35.27
N PHE A 5 -54.24 -22.21 -34.19
CA PHE A 5 -53.73 -21.85 -32.85
C PHE A 5 -52.24 -22.16 -32.69
N ILE A 6 -51.72 -23.20 -33.35
CA ILE A 6 -50.31 -23.58 -33.28
C ILE A 6 -49.44 -22.52 -33.98
N ILE A 7 -49.91 -22.01 -35.12
CA ILE A 7 -49.19 -20.96 -35.87
C ILE A 7 -49.15 -19.66 -35.08
N ILE A 8 -50.24 -19.27 -34.39
CA ILE A 8 -50.26 -18.07 -33.54
C ILE A 8 -49.31 -18.20 -32.34
N ILE A 9 -49.24 -19.37 -31.70
CA ILE A 9 -48.29 -19.62 -30.59
C ILE A 9 -46.85 -19.63 -31.09
N CYS A 10 -46.58 -20.20 -32.27
CA CYS A 10 -45.24 -20.19 -32.86
C CYS A 10 -44.82 -18.80 -33.31
N VAL A 11 -45.71 -17.99 -33.88
CA VAL A 11 -45.40 -16.60 -34.26
C VAL A 11 -45.22 -15.73 -33.01
N LEU A 12 -46.02 -15.91 -31.95
CA LEU A 12 -45.80 -15.24 -30.67
C LEU A 12 -44.50 -15.69 -29.99
N ALA A 13 -44.15 -16.98 -30.05
CA ALA A 13 -42.90 -17.49 -29.51
C ALA A 13 -41.69 -16.98 -30.31
N VAL A 14 -41.80 -16.85 -31.64
CA VAL A 14 -40.75 -16.28 -32.50
C VAL A 14 -40.64 -14.76 -32.35
N VAL A 15 -41.75 -14.03 -32.13
CA VAL A 15 -41.73 -12.59 -31.81
C VAL A 15 -41.21 -12.34 -30.39
N VAL A 16 -41.51 -13.21 -29.42
CA VAL A 16 -40.88 -13.17 -28.09
C VAL A 16 -39.39 -13.51 -28.19
N TYR A 17 -38.99 -14.50 -29.00
CA TYR A 17 -37.58 -14.85 -29.18
C TYR A 17 -36.79 -13.79 -29.96
N LEU A 18 -37.39 -13.14 -30.96
CA LEU A 18 -36.80 -12.00 -31.69
C LEU A 18 -36.87 -10.68 -30.89
N GLY A 19 -37.78 -10.58 -29.92
CA GLY A 19 -37.94 -9.44 -29.00
C GLY A 19 -37.01 -9.47 -27.77
N TYR A 20 -36.39 -10.61 -27.46
CA TYR A 20 -35.27 -10.70 -26.51
C TYR A 20 -33.96 -10.12 -27.07
N GLY A 21 -33.98 -9.54 -28.27
CA GLY A 21 -32.94 -8.68 -28.83
C GLY A 21 -32.91 -7.26 -28.24
N GLN A 22 -33.41 -7.04 -27.02
CA GLN A 22 -33.15 -5.80 -26.28
C GLN A 22 -31.74 -5.88 -25.69
N PHE A 23 -30.75 -5.55 -26.53
CA PHE A 23 -29.47 -4.93 -26.19
C PHE A 23 -29.18 -4.85 -24.68
N SER A 24 -28.70 -5.92 -24.07
CA SER A 24 -27.92 -5.76 -22.85
C SER A 24 -26.64 -5.06 -23.29
N LYS A 25 -26.51 -3.77 -22.96
CA LYS A 25 -25.24 -3.05 -23.05
C LYS A 25 -24.25 -3.70 -22.08
N THR A 26 -23.78 -4.90 -22.36
CA THR A 26 -22.46 -5.33 -21.92
C THR A 26 -21.47 -4.61 -22.81
N SER A 27 -21.40 -3.29 -22.66
CA SER A 27 -20.37 -2.50 -23.33
C SER A 27 -19.03 -2.95 -22.76
N LEU A 28 -17.99 -2.95 -23.60
CA LEU A 28 -16.60 -3.05 -23.16
C LEU A 28 -16.31 -2.09 -21.99
N ASP A 29 -17.02 -0.96 -21.95
CA ASP A 29 -16.98 0.04 -20.89
C ASP A 29 -17.52 -0.48 -19.55
N SER A 30 -18.56 -1.31 -19.53
CA SER A 30 -19.12 -1.85 -18.28
C SER A 30 -18.14 -2.75 -17.52
N ASP A 31 -17.30 -3.51 -18.25
CA ASP A 31 -16.22 -4.31 -17.64
C ASP A 31 -15.13 -3.42 -17.04
N LYS A 32 -14.79 -2.32 -17.72
CA LYS A 32 -13.85 -1.33 -17.19
C LYS A 32 -14.43 -0.60 -15.97
N ASP A 33 -15.65 -0.11 -16.06
CA ASP A 33 -16.30 0.69 -15.01
C ASP A 33 -16.48 -0.08 -13.70
N ILE A 34 -16.85 -1.37 -13.77
CA ILE A 34 -16.95 -2.21 -12.59
C ILE A 34 -15.57 -2.53 -12.01
N ARG A 35 -14.52 -2.70 -12.82
CA ARG A 35 -13.15 -2.87 -12.35
C ARG A 35 -12.64 -1.62 -11.66
N ASP A 36 -12.88 -0.46 -12.25
CA ASP A 36 -12.52 0.85 -11.69
C ASP A 36 -13.23 1.04 -10.33
N SER A 37 -14.52 0.74 -10.26
CA SER A 37 -15.31 0.80 -9.02
C SER A 37 -14.83 -0.20 -7.96
N PHE A 38 -14.49 -1.42 -8.37
CA PHE A 38 -13.94 -2.46 -7.50
C PHE A 38 -12.56 -2.10 -6.96
N GLN A 39 -11.69 -1.57 -7.81
CA GLN A 39 -10.37 -1.10 -7.44
C GLN A 39 -10.47 0.09 -6.47
N ALA A 40 -11.37 1.04 -6.75
CA ALA A 40 -11.64 2.16 -5.85
C ALA A 40 -12.09 1.68 -4.46
N LEU A 41 -12.95 0.65 -4.39
CA LEU A 41 -13.37 0.08 -3.10
C LEU A 41 -12.19 -0.60 -2.39
N SER A 42 -11.37 -1.36 -3.12
CA SER A 42 -10.21 -2.05 -2.57
C SER A 42 -9.18 -1.07 -1.99
N VAL A 43 -8.91 0.03 -2.70
CA VAL A 43 -8.05 1.13 -2.23
C VAL A 43 -8.66 1.85 -1.04
N ALA A 44 -9.98 2.08 -1.04
CA ALA A 44 -10.67 2.72 0.07
C ALA A 44 -10.61 1.86 1.36
N ILE A 45 -10.69 0.54 1.22
CA ILE A 45 -10.51 -0.42 2.32
C ILE A 45 -9.06 -0.39 2.82
N ALA A 46 -8.07 -0.42 1.92
CA ALA A 46 -6.66 -0.40 2.30
C ALA A 46 -6.27 0.92 3.02
N SER A 47 -6.78 2.05 2.53
CA SER A 47 -6.58 3.39 3.11
C SER A 47 -7.51 3.69 4.29
N LYS A 48 -8.46 2.80 4.61
CA LYS A 48 -9.43 2.95 5.71
C LYS A 48 -10.27 4.22 5.57
N ASN A 49 -10.69 4.57 4.35
CA ASN A 49 -11.48 5.76 4.07
C ASN A 49 -13.00 5.47 4.11
N PRO A 50 -13.70 5.77 5.22
CA PRO A 50 -15.10 5.41 5.38
C PRO A 50 -16.03 6.17 4.42
N VAL A 51 -15.63 7.36 3.96
CA VAL A 51 -16.44 8.20 3.05
C VAL A 51 -16.52 7.55 1.67
N ILE A 52 -15.38 7.14 1.12
CA ILE A 52 -15.34 6.47 -0.19
C ILE A 52 -16.01 5.09 -0.10
N ILE A 53 -15.75 4.34 0.97
CA ILE A 53 -16.41 3.03 1.21
C ILE A 53 -17.93 3.20 1.19
N LYS A 54 -18.47 4.17 1.93
CA LYS A 54 -19.90 4.46 1.97
C LYS A 54 -20.47 4.77 0.58
N ASN A 55 -19.73 5.52 -0.24
CA ASN A 55 -20.16 5.89 -1.59
C ASN A 55 -20.13 4.70 -2.57
N LEU A 56 -19.33 3.67 -2.31
CA LEU A 56 -19.24 2.49 -3.17
C LEU A 56 -20.16 1.34 -2.72
N ILE A 57 -20.92 1.54 -1.64
CA ILE A 57 -21.96 0.61 -1.20
C ILE A 57 -23.31 1.10 -1.73
N SER A 58 -24.10 0.18 -2.29
CA SER A 58 -25.42 0.53 -2.82
C SER A 58 -26.38 0.90 -1.68
N PRO A 59 -27.30 1.86 -1.86
CA PRO A 59 -28.32 2.18 -0.84
C PRO A 59 -29.22 0.98 -0.50
N GLY A 60 -29.40 0.06 -1.45
CA GLY A 60 -30.14 -1.19 -1.28
C GLY A 60 -29.28 -2.37 -0.81
N PHE A 61 -28.08 -2.13 -0.31
CA PHE A 61 -27.23 -3.19 0.25
C PHE A 61 -27.92 -3.83 1.46
N SER A 62 -28.14 -5.14 1.39
CA SER A 62 -28.74 -5.91 2.48
C SER A 62 -28.05 -7.28 2.55
N ASP A 63 -27.40 -7.56 3.68
CA ASP A 63 -26.95 -8.92 4.04
C ASP A 63 -27.86 -9.44 5.17
N PRO A 64 -28.18 -10.75 5.20
CA PRO A 64 -29.02 -11.32 6.25
C PRO A 64 -28.43 -11.23 7.66
N LYS A 65 -27.13 -10.95 7.83
CA LYS A 65 -26.45 -10.97 9.14
C LYS A 65 -25.81 -9.64 9.56
N ILE A 66 -25.68 -8.66 8.66
CA ILE A 66 -24.89 -7.44 8.90
C ILE A 66 -25.61 -6.23 8.30
N GLY A 67 -25.79 -5.18 9.10
CA GLY A 67 -26.32 -3.91 8.61
C GLY A 67 -25.29 -3.09 7.81
N THR A 68 -25.75 -2.16 6.97
CA THR A 68 -24.86 -1.34 6.13
C THR A 68 -23.85 -0.52 6.95
N LYS A 69 -24.25 0.00 8.12
CA LYS A 69 -23.38 0.80 9.00
C LYS A 69 -22.26 -0.06 9.60
N GLU A 70 -22.62 -1.20 10.19
CA GLU A 70 -21.67 -2.17 10.76
C GLU A 70 -20.69 -2.65 9.68
N PHE A 71 -21.20 -2.90 8.47
CA PHE A 71 -20.38 -3.31 7.35
C PHE A 71 -19.32 -2.26 6.97
N ILE A 72 -19.67 -0.97 6.94
CA ILE A 72 -18.72 0.13 6.69
C ILE A 72 -17.64 0.18 7.77
N GLU A 73 -18.01 0.02 9.04
CA GLU A 73 -17.06 -0.01 10.16
C GLU A 73 -16.08 -1.18 10.03
N ILE A 74 -16.59 -2.38 9.71
CA ILE A 74 -15.77 -3.58 9.49
C ILE A 74 -14.79 -3.38 8.34
N LEU A 75 -15.24 -2.77 7.25
CA LEU A 75 -14.38 -2.43 6.11
C LEU A 75 -13.28 -1.43 6.44
N SER A 76 -13.49 -0.60 7.46
CA SER A 76 -12.55 0.45 7.88
C SER A 76 -11.59 0.01 9.01
N LEU A 77 -11.68 -1.25 9.47
CA LEU A 77 -10.81 -1.77 10.52
C LEU A 77 -9.32 -1.73 10.13
N PRO A 78 -8.38 -1.57 11.09
CA PRO A 78 -6.96 -1.55 10.80
C PRO A 78 -6.47 -2.91 10.28
N ARG A 79 -5.98 -2.94 9.05
CA ARG A 79 -5.38 -4.09 8.36
C ARG A 79 -3.93 -3.79 8.02
N LYS A 80 -3.07 -4.81 8.03
CA LYS A 80 -1.65 -4.68 7.68
C LYS A 80 -1.42 -4.77 6.18
N SER A 81 -2.16 -5.65 5.50
CA SER A 81 -2.17 -5.76 4.05
C SER A 81 -3.56 -6.19 3.58
N TYR A 82 -3.95 -5.70 2.40
CA TYR A 82 -5.18 -6.06 1.71
C TYR A 82 -4.91 -5.94 0.20
N VAL A 83 -4.78 -7.07 -0.47
CA VAL A 83 -4.52 -7.14 -1.92
C VAL A 83 -5.62 -7.95 -2.56
N THR A 84 -6.13 -7.48 -3.70
CA THR A 84 -7.18 -8.15 -4.45
C THR A 84 -6.80 -8.32 -5.91
N LYS A 85 -7.15 -9.45 -6.49
CA LYS A 85 -7.00 -9.71 -7.92
C LYS A 85 -8.28 -10.28 -8.50
N ILE A 86 -8.89 -9.55 -9.43
CA ILE A 86 -10.08 -9.99 -10.16
C ILE A 86 -9.69 -11.15 -11.09
N ASN A 87 -10.44 -12.24 -10.99
CA ASN A 87 -10.29 -13.42 -11.82
C ASN A 87 -11.28 -13.37 -13.00
N GLN A 88 -12.55 -13.04 -12.72
CA GLN A 88 -13.62 -13.04 -13.72
C GLN A 88 -14.73 -12.08 -13.30
N ILE A 89 -15.44 -11.52 -14.28
CA ILE A 89 -16.69 -10.78 -14.07
C ILE A 89 -17.79 -11.42 -14.94
N ARG A 90 -19.02 -11.50 -14.42
CA ARG A 90 -20.20 -11.97 -15.15
C ARG A 90 -21.33 -10.96 -15.02
N PHE A 91 -21.95 -10.58 -16.13
CA PHE A 91 -23.04 -9.61 -16.15
C PHE A 91 -24.40 -10.28 -16.31
N GLN A 92 -25.41 -9.69 -15.67
CA GLN A 92 -26.81 -10.05 -15.79
C GLN A 92 -27.66 -8.77 -15.71
N GLY A 93 -27.84 -8.10 -16.85
CA GLY A 93 -28.46 -6.76 -16.89
C GLY A 93 -27.63 -5.74 -16.10
N ASP A 94 -28.27 -5.01 -15.20
CA ASP A 94 -27.64 -3.99 -14.34
C ASP A 94 -26.82 -4.60 -13.17
N LEU A 95 -26.69 -5.93 -13.11
CA LEU A 95 -25.95 -6.65 -12.09
C LEU A 95 -24.65 -7.23 -12.66
N GLY A 96 -23.57 -7.09 -11.89
CA GLY A 96 -22.25 -7.62 -12.19
C GLY A 96 -21.78 -8.50 -11.03
N SER A 97 -21.41 -9.74 -11.32
CA SER A 97 -20.84 -10.67 -10.34
C SER A 97 -19.33 -10.74 -10.53
N VAL A 98 -18.58 -10.28 -9.53
CA VAL A 98 -17.12 -10.24 -9.54
C VAL A 98 -16.57 -11.45 -8.78
N PHE A 99 -15.66 -12.18 -9.41
CA PHE A 99 -14.95 -13.33 -8.86
C PHE A 99 -13.49 -12.94 -8.69
N TYR A 100 -12.97 -12.98 -7.47
CA TYR A 100 -11.63 -12.46 -7.18
C TYR A 100 -10.94 -13.25 -6.07
N THR A 101 -9.61 -13.12 -6.02
CA THR A 101 -8.78 -13.57 -4.90
C THR A 101 -8.44 -12.38 -4.01
N ARG A 102 -8.46 -12.59 -2.68
CA ARG A 102 -8.13 -11.60 -1.66
C ARG A 102 -7.05 -12.14 -0.75
N SER A 103 -5.96 -11.40 -0.57
CA SER A 103 -4.88 -11.71 0.37
C SER A 103 -4.84 -10.63 1.45
N GLU A 104 -5.01 -11.01 2.71
CA GLU A 104 -5.06 -10.03 3.81
C GLU A 104 -4.33 -10.50 5.08
N THR A 105 -3.89 -9.52 5.88
CA THR A 105 -3.28 -9.73 7.21
C THR A 105 -3.90 -8.83 8.27
N ARG A 106 -4.25 -9.43 9.42
CA ARG A 106 -4.91 -8.73 10.53
C ARG A 106 -3.97 -8.61 11.72
N GLY A 107 -3.35 -7.45 11.88
CA GLY A 107 -2.58 -7.12 13.09
C GLY A 107 -1.20 -7.79 13.21
N GLY A 108 -0.53 -7.50 14.32
CA GLY A 108 0.89 -7.73 14.64
C GLY A 108 1.41 -9.17 14.57
N GLY A 109 1.46 -9.81 13.39
CA GLY A 109 2.11 -11.12 13.20
C GLY A 109 1.18 -12.24 12.74
N ALA A 110 -0.07 -11.94 12.40
CA ALA A 110 -0.97 -12.92 11.80
C ALA A 110 -0.50 -13.33 10.40
N PRO A 111 -0.63 -14.62 10.00
CA PRO A 111 -0.27 -15.07 8.67
C PRO A 111 -1.12 -14.40 7.58
N ILE A 112 -0.57 -14.28 6.37
CA ILE A 112 -1.35 -13.87 5.19
C ILE A 112 -2.36 -14.98 4.89
N ILE A 113 -3.64 -14.64 4.84
CA ILE A 113 -4.70 -15.57 4.48
C ILE A 113 -5.25 -15.20 3.10
N ASN A 114 -5.39 -16.21 2.24
CA ASN A 114 -5.93 -16.07 0.90
C ASN A 114 -7.38 -16.55 0.86
N TYR A 115 -8.27 -15.73 0.32
CA TYR A 115 -9.69 -16.00 0.18
C TYR A 115 -10.09 -15.96 -1.29
N ASN A 116 -10.82 -16.97 -1.72
CA ASN A 116 -11.46 -17.01 -3.04
C ASN A 116 -12.91 -16.55 -2.88
N ILE A 117 -13.21 -15.38 -3.45
CA ILE A 117 -14.52 -14.76 -3.38
C ILE A 117 -15.29 -15.08 -4.65
N ASN A 118 -16.35 -15.88 -4.49
CA ASN A 118 -17.09 -16.47 -5.60
C ASN A 118 -18.36 -15.69 -5.91
N GLY A 119 -18.24 -14.61 -6.70
CA GLY A 119 -19.38 -13.90 -7.27
C GLY A 119 -19.98 -12.88 -6.31
N GLU A 120 -19.17 -11.92 -5.86
CA GLU A 120 -19.66 -10.73 -5.17
C GLU A 120 -20.49 -9.88 -6.14
N THR A 121 -21.69 -9.45 -5.73
CA THR A 121 -22.64 -8.80 -6.63
C THR A 121 -22.57 -7.29 -6.50
N TRP A 122 -22.42 -6.63 -7.64
CA TRP A 122 -22.40 -5.20 -7.84
C TRP A 122 -23.59 -4.78 -8.70
N ILE A 123 -24.11 -3.58 -8.46
CA ILE A 123 -25.22 -2.99 -9.21
C ILE A 123 -24.75 -1.70 -9.85
N GLN A 124 -25.11 -1.50 -11.12
CA GLN A 124 -24.84 -0.27 -11.85
C GLN A 124 -25.73 0.88 -11.30
N ASP A 125 -25.14 2.04 -11.08
CA ASP A 125 -25.88 3.22 -10.63
C ASP A 125 -26.72 3.79 -11.80
N LYS A 126 -28.04 3.87 -11.60
CA LYS A 126 -28.96 4.37 -12.62
C LYS A 126 -28.72 5.83 -13.00
N LYS A 127 -28.19 6.65 -12.07
CA LYS A 127 -27.90 8.07 -12.31
C LYS A 127 -26.52 8.29 -12.92
N ASN A 128 -25.58 7.38 -12.64
CA ASN A 128 -24.23 7.44 -13.17
C ASN A 128 -23.78 6.04 -13.62
N PRO A 129 -24.03 5.65 -14.88
CA PRO A 129 -23.75 4.29 -15.38
C PRO A 129 -22.28 3.87 -15.26
N SER A 130 -21.34 4.80 -15.16
CA SER A 130 -19.92 4.51 -14.96
C SER A 130 -19.57 4.12 -13.52
N VAL A 131 -20.51 4.21 -12.59
CA VAL A 131 -20.32 3.85 -11.19
C VAL A 131 -21.06 2.57 -10.88
N TRP A 132 -20.31 1.57 -10.41
CA TRP A 132 -20.86 0.34 -9.87
C TRP A 132 -20.74 0.37 -8.35
N ARG A 133 -21.78 -0.14 -7.67
CA ARG A 133 -21.83 -0.18 -6.21
C ARG A 133 -22.00 -1.60 -5.71
N LEU A 134 -21.31 -1.94 -4.63
CA LEU A 134 -21.46 -3.23 -3.97
C LEU A 134 -22.90 -3.39 -3.48
N HIS A 135 -23.57 -4.44 -3.97
CA HIS A 135 -24.97 -4.71 -3.69
C HIS A 135 -25.15 -5.90 -2.75
N ARG A 136 -24.36 -6.97 -2.94
CA ARG A 136 -24.44 -8.17 -2.11
C ARG A 136 -23.08 -8.84 -2.00
N LEU A 137 -22.74 -9.25 -0.78
CA LEU A 137 -21.55 -10.06 -0.52
C LEU A 137 -21.66 -11.45 -1.16
N ALA A 138 -20.51 -12.02 -1.54
CA ALA A 138 -20.47 -13.40 -1.99
C ALA A 138 -20.97 -14.33 -0.88
N LYS A 139 -21.77 -15.35 -1.23
CA LYS A 139 -22.41 -16.27 -0.28
C LYS A 139 -21.43 -16.91 0.71
N GLY A 140 -20.22 -17.21 0.24
CA GLY A 140 -19.13 -17.82 1.00
C GLY A 140 -18.21 -16.86 1.74
N ASP A 141 -18.35 -15.53 1.56
CA ASP A 141 -17.53 -14.56 2.28
C ASP A 141 -18.03 -14.40 3.71
N LYS A 142 -17.67 -15.40 4.53
CA LYS A 142 -17.97 -15.44 5.97
C LYS A 142 -17.09 -14.47 6.77
N TRP A 143 -16.11 -13.83 6.15
CA TRP A 143 -15.14 -12.98 6.82
C TRP A 143 -15.76 -11.75 7.47
N PHE A 144 -16.75 -11.15 6.81
CA PHE A 144 -17.56 -10.07 7.40
C PHE A 144 -18.43 -10.57 8.56
N ARG A 145 -18.77 -11.86 8.58
CA ARG A 145 -19.73 -12.47 9.52
C ARG A 145 -19.10 -12.99 10.81
N THR A 146 -17.77 -13.14 10.87
CA THR A 146 -17.05 -13.74 12.01
C THR A 146 -16.13 -12.75 12.72
N ALA A 147 -16.24 -11.45 12.42
CA ALA A 147 -15.65 -10.46 13.29
C ALA A 147 -16.46 -10.46 14.60
N GLU A 148 -15.99 -11.25 15.58
CA GLU A 148 -15.83 -10.63 16.89
C GLU A 148 -15.07 -9.33 16.61
N ILE A 149 -15.83 -8.24 16.56
CA ILE A 149 -15.28 -6.90 16.64
C ILE A 149 -14.42 -6.98 17.89
N PRO A 150 -13.07 -6.88 17.82
CA PRO A 150 -12.29 -6.83 19.03
C PRO A 150 -12.86 -5.62 19.78
N MET A 151 -13.55 -5.89 20.90
CA MET A 151 -14.05 -4.84 21.78
C MET A 151 -12.90 -3.86 21.89
N LYS A 152 -13.18 -2.60 21.54
CA LYS A 152 -12.33 -1.46 21.86
C LYS A 152 -11.77 -1.77 23.24
N LYS A 153 -10.48 -2.09 23.36
CA LYS A 153 -9.87 -2.22 24.68
C LYS A 153 -10.19 -0.87 25.32
N ALA A 154 -11.14 -0.89 26.25
CA ALA A 154 -11.34 0.23 27.15
C ALA A 154 -9.95 0.53 27.68
N PRO A 155 -9.55 1.82 27.79
CA PRO A 155 -8.21 2.15 28.24
C PRO A 155 -7.99 1.36 29.51
N GLU A 156 -7.04 0.43 29.45
CA GLU A 156 -6.63 -0.36 30.59
C GLU A 156 -6.26 0.71 31.61
N LYS A 157 -7.10 0.87 32.64
CA LYS A 157 -6.80 1.72 33.76
C LYS A 157 -5.51 1.16 34.33
N VAL A 158 -4.38 1.74 33.93
CA VAL A 158 -3.12 1.56 34.62
C VAL A 158 -3.34 2.22 35.96
N ALA A 159 -3.84 1.41 36.90
CA ALA A 159 -3.90 1.74 38.29
C ALA A 159 -2.49 2.16 38.70
N ALA A 160 -2.37 3.41 39.13
CA ALA A 160 -1.17 3.97 39.71
C ALA A 160 -0.75 3.08 40.89
N LYS A 161 0.22 2.19 40.67
CA LYS A 161 1.09 1.71 41.72
C LYS A 161 2.31 2.61 41.74
N ALA A 162 2.37 3.44 42.78
CA ALA A 162 3.54 4.20 43.16
C ALA A 162 4.73 3.24 43.37
N GLY A 163 5.54 3.07 42.32
CA GLY A 163 6.90 2.56 42.41
C GLY A 163 7.84 3.75 42.29
N LYS A 164 8.64 3.97 43.32
CA LYS A 164 9.74 4.95 43.35
C LYS A 164 10.62 4.77 42.09
N PRO A 165 11.17 5.84 41.49
CA PRO A 165 12.08 5.70 40.36
C PRO A 165 13.37 5.05 40.85
N VAL A 166 13.54 3.75 40.58
CA VAL A 166 14.87 3.13 40.58
C VAL A 166 15.50 3.53 39.26
N LEU A 167 16.23 4.64 39.32
CA LEU A 167 17.19 5.06 38.32
C LEU A 167 18.15 3.87 38.10
N GLY A 168 17.94 3.12 37.03
CA GLY A 168 18.78 2.00 36.65
C GLY A 168 20.20 2.51 36.46
N SER A 169 21.07 2.07 37.37
CA SER A 169 22.49 2.36 37.41
C SER A 169 23.14 2.10 36.05
N LEU A 170 23.58 3.16 35.39
CA LEU A 170 24.71 3.08 34.48
C LEU A 170 25.86 2.46 35.29
N LYS A 171 26.39 1.32 34.83
CA LYS A 171 27.66 0.81 35.34
C LYS A 171 28.74 1.77 34.87
N THR A 172 29.07 2.71 35.74
CA THR A 172 30.27 3.53 35.63
C THR A 172 31.46 2.63 35.94
N GLU A 173 32.17 2.18 34.91
CA GLU A 173 33.55 1.74 35.10
C GLU A 173 34.35 2.94 35.62
N LYS A 174 34.78 2.85 36.89
CA LYS A 174 35.71 3.78 37.50
C LYS A 174 37.05 3.67 36.78
N VAL A 175 37.30 4.57 35.83
CA VAL A 175 38.66 5.00 35.56
C VAL A 175 39.01 5.99 36.66
N SER A 176 39.87 5.56 37.59
CA SER A 176 40.42 6.43 38.62
C SER A 176 41.37 7.45 37.97
N MET A 177 40.87 8.66 37.71
CA MET A 177 41.75 9.80 37.48
C MET A 177 42.10 10.40 38.83
N SER A 178 43.33 10.14 39.29
CA SER A 178 43.95 10.95 40.32
C SER A 178 44.12 12.36 39.76
N LEU A 179 43.58 13.33 40.50
CA LEU A 179 43.72 14.76 40.18
C LEU A 179 45.15 15.17 40.58
N GLY A 180 46.09 14.94 39.66
CA GLY A 180 47.45 15.46 39.72
C GLY A 180 47.52 16.77 38.94
N GLU A 181 48.21 17.74 39.52
CA GLU A 181 48.42 19.11 39.06
C GLU A 181 48.62 19.29 37.54
N GLY A 182 47.96 20.32 36.99
CA GLY A 182 48.55 21.19 35.95
C GLY A 182 48.95 20.58 34.61
N GLY A 183 48.43 19.42 34.21
CA GLY A 183 48.75 18.80 32.92
C GLY A 183 48.13 19.55 31.72
N ARG A 184 48.94 20.34 31.01
CA ARG A 184 48.57 20.94 29.71
C ARG A 184 48.04 19.86 28.75
N TYR A 185 46.93 20.16 28.09
CA TYR A 185 46.36 19.32 27.04
C TYR A 185 47.38 19.12 25.91
N SER A 186 47.83 17.87 25.69
CA SER A 186 48.71 17.50 24.58
C SER A 186 47.90 16.86 23.44
N PRO A 187 47.82 17.47 22.25
CA PRO A 187 47.08 16.92 21.11
C PRO A 187 47.84 15.84 20.32
N VAL A 188 49.08 15.52 20.71
CA VAL A 188 49.94 14.61 19.94
C VAL A 188 49.35 13.19 19.91
N GLY A 189 49.12 12.66 18.70
CA GLY A 189 48.56 11.32 18.48
C GLY A 189 47.04 11.20 18.64
N ARG A 190 46.35 12.30 18.97
CA ARG A 190 44.88 12.35 19.03
C ARG A 190 44.34 12.98 17.77
N ARG A 191 43.15 12.54 17.33
CA ARG A 191 42.48 13.13 16.18
C ARG A 191 42.17 14.59 16.50
N ASP A 192 42.48 15.48 15.56
CA ASP A 192 42.21 16.90 15.70
C ASP A 192 40.70 17.12 15.97
N PRO A 193 40.32 17.68 17.13
CA PRO A 193 38.92 17.89 17.50
C PRO A 193 38.21 18.92 16.60
N PHE A 194 38.97 19.69 15.82
CA PHE A 194 38.45 20.67 14.87
C PHE A 194 38.54 20.19 13.42
N ARG A 195 39.06 18.98 13.16
CA ARG A 195 38.91 18.37 11.85
C ARG A 195 37.45 17.94 11.65
N PRO A 196 36.75 18.46 10.63
CA PRO A 196 35.40 18.03 10.32
C PRO A 196 35.40 16.52 10.05
N LEU A 197 34.39 15.83 10.57
CA LEU A 197 34.17 14.39 10.38
C LEU A 197 34.00 14.01 8.89
N ILE A 198 33.67 14.98 8.05
CA ILE A 198 33.39 14.80 6.63
C ILE A 198 34.48 15.56 5.87
N ALA A 199 35.43 14.85 5.30
CA ALA A 199 36.36 15.42 4.35
C ALA A 199 35.59 15.65 3.04
N MET A 200 35.41 16.91 2.62
CA MET A 200 35.13 17.23 1.22
C MET A 200 36.41 17.06 0.41
N GLY A 201 36.86 15.82 0.26
CA GLY A 201 37.92 15.40 -0.64
C GLY A 201 37.44 14.11 -1.26
N GLY A 202 37.50 14.00 -2.59
CA GLY A 202 37.00 12.86 -3.34
C GLY A 202 37.74 11.57 -2.95
N GLU A 203 37.25 10.91 -1.90
CA GLU A 203 37.44 9.48 -1.74
C GLU A 203 36.57 8.82 -2.80
N GLU A 204 37.17 7.97 -3.64
CA GLU A 204 36.43 7.02 -4.45
C GLU A 204 35.46 6.29 -3.51
N ILE A 205 34.18 6.59 -3.69
CA ILE A 205 33.12 6.11 -2.82
C ILE A 205 33.04 4.60 -3.02
N GLU A 206 33.52 3.83 -2.05
CA GLU A 206 33.34 2.38 -2.00
C GLU A 206 31.84 2.05 -2.19
N GLY A 207 31.49 1.39 -3.30
CA GLY A 207 30.11 1.04 -3.65
C GLY A 207 29.65 1.50 -5.04
N VAL A 208 30.39 2.40 -5.68
CA VAL A 208 30.12 2.88 -7.05
C VAL A 208 30.37 1.80 -8.12
N GLU A 209 31.17 0.79 -7.80
CA GLU A 209 31.54 -0.34 -8.69
C GLU A 209 30.34 -1.23 -9.10
N ASN A 210 29.19 -1.11 -8.42
CA ASN A 210 28.00 -1.92 -8.66
C ASN A 210 26.96 -1.29 -9.58
N CYS A 211 27.11 0.00 -9.84
CA CYS A 211 26.27 0.73 -10.75
C CYS A 211 26.66 0.32 -12.17
N ASP A 212 25.67 -0.05 -12.99
CA ASP A 212 25.89 -0.38 -14.40
C ASP A 212 26.67 0.77 -15.07
N PRO A 213 27.94 0.55 -15.48
CA PRO A 213 28.79 1.60 -16.02
C PRO A 213 28.38 2.04 -17.43
N GLU A 214 27.58 1.23 -18.13
CA GLU A 214 27.08 1.56 -19.47
C GLU A 214 25.85 2.47 -19.42
N ARG A 215 25.21 2.60 -18.24
CA ARG A 215 24.03 3.45 -18.05
C ARG A 215 24.42 4.87 -17.62
N PRO A 216 23.85 5.93 -18.24
CA PRO A 216 23.98 7.28 -17.72
C PRO A 216 23.33 7.38 -16.33
N ARG A 217 24.10 7.91 -15.36
CA ARG A 217 23.60 8.09 -13.99
C ARG A 217 22.57 9.20 -13.93
N GLU A 218 21.50 8.94 -13.19
CA GLU A 218 20.49 9.91 -12.83
C GLU A 218 21.05 10.86 -11.76
N HIS A 219 20.56 12.11 -11.77
CA HIS A 219 21.05 13.14 -10.85
C HIS A 219 20.86 12.74 -9.37
N LEU A 220 19.79 12.01 -9.07
CA LEU A 220 19.48 11.54 -7.71
C LEU A 220 20.45 10.47 -7.18
N GLU A 221 21.26 9.86 -8.05
CA GLU A 221 22.30 8.89 -7.68
C GLU A 221 23.55 9.56 -7.11
N SER A 222 23.67 10.88 -7.25
CA SER A 222 24.76 11.64 -6.61
C SER A 222 24.56 11.86 -5.11
N PHE A 223 23.32 11.70 -4.62
CA PHE A 223 22.96 11.93 -3.23
C PHE A 223 22.95 10.62 -2.41
N ASP A 224 23.12 10.72 -1.10
CA ASP A 224 22.92 9.55 -0.22
C ASP A 224 21.42 9.25 -0.08
N LEU A 225 21.04 7.97 -0.10
CA LEU A 225 19.64 7.55 0.05
C LEU A 225 19.02 8.09 1.35
N LEU A 226 19.80 8.13 2.43
CA LEU A 226 19.34 8.64 3.73
C LEU A 226 19.07 10.16 3.73
N SER A 227 19.69 10.89 2.81
CA SER A 227 19.49 12.34 2.66
C SER A 227 18.27 12.71 1.81
N LEU A 228 17.77 11.74 1.03
CA LEU A 228 16.57 11.91 0.20
C LEU A 228 15.31 11.76 1.06
N LYS A 229 14.32 12.62 0.83
CA LYS A 229 13.05 12.59 1.55
C LYS A 229 11.88 12.45 0.58
N LEU A 230 10.96 11.53 0.88
CA LEU A 230 9.69 11.43 0.16
C LEU A 230 8.74 12.52 0.67
N THR A 231 8.42 13.49 -0.18
CA THR A 231 7.56 14.65 0.15
C THR A 231 6.16 14.55 -0.44
N GLY A 232 5.95 13.70 -1.45
CA GLY A 232 4.63 13.52 -2.04
C GLY A 232 4.57 12.33 -2.97
N VAL A 233 3.35 11.88 -3.27
CA VAL A 233 3.07 10.85 -4.25
C VAL A 233 1.90 11.31 -5.11
N ILE A 234 2.12 11.36 -6.42
CA ILE A 234 1.11 11.75 -7.40
C ILE A 234 0.60 10.46 -8.05
N ILE A 235 -0.66 10.13 -7.77
CA ILE A 235 -1.32 8.97 -8.37
C ILE A 235 -2.02 9.45 -9.64
N THR A 236 -1.49 9.05 -10.79
CA THR A 236 -2.13 9.28 -12.09
C THR A 236 -2.77 7.99 -12.59
N SER A 237 -3.69 8.08 -13.56
CA SER A 237 -4.28 6.91 -14.21
C SER A 237 -3.28 6.07 -14.99
N ALA A 238 -2.11 6.63 -15.34
CA ALA A 238 -1.07 5.93 -16.08
C ALA A 238 -0.05 5.25 -15.15
N MET A 239 0.56 6.01 -14.22
CA MET A 239 1.62 5.50 -13.35
C MET A 239 1.75 6.36 -12.08
N PRO A 240 2.01 5.75 -10.90
CA PRO A 240 2.33 6.50 -9.70
C PRO A 240 3.70 7.17 -9.82
N LEU A 241 3.78 8.42 -9.40
CA LEU A 241 5.01 9.22 -9.36
C LEU A 241 5.31 9.61 -7.92
N ALA A 242 6.56 9.50 -7.50
CA ALA A 242 7.01 9.97 -6.19
C ALA A 242 7.76 11.30 -6.32
N LEU A 243 7.49 12.22 -5.40
CA LEU A 243 8.21 13.48 -5.26
C LEU A 243 9.25 13.33 -4.16
N ILE A 244 10.51 13.46 -4.56
CA ILE A 244 11.68 13.33 -3.69
C ILE A 244 12.34 14.69 -3.52
N ARG A 245 12.55 15.11 -2.28
CA ARG A 245 13.36 16.27 -1.94
C ARG A 245 14.79 15.84 -1.67
N ALA A 246 15.72 16.41 -2.43
CA ALA A 246 17.15 16.22 -2.26
C ALA A 246 17.72 17.24 -1.24
N PRO A 247 18.92 17.00 -0.68
CA PRO A 247 19.55 17.91 0.29
C PRO A 247 19.95 19.27 -0.29
N ASP A 248 19.96 19.41 -1.62
CA ASP A 248 20.11 20.69 -2.31
C ASP A 248 18.84 21.57 -2.26
N GLY A 249 17.76 21.05 -1.65
CA GLY A 249 16.49 21.73 -1.47
C GLY A 249 15.54 21.61 -2.67
N LYS A 250 15.96 20.97 -3.77
CA LYS A 250 15.13 20.79 -4.97
C LYS A 250 14.27 19.54 -4.87
N GLY A 251 13.10 19.61 -5.51
CA GLY A 251 12.19 18.48 -5.67
C GLY A 251 12.40 17.80 -7.02
N TYR A 252 12.45 16.48 -7.01
CA TYR A 252 12.59 15.63 -8.19
C TYR A 252 11.43 14.64 -8.25
N THR A 253 10.95 14.35 -9.46
CA THR A 253 9.90 13.35 -9.67
C THR A 253 10.53 12.03 -10.12
N VAL A 254 10.17 10.94 -9.46
CA VAL A 254 10.65 9.59 -9.78
C VAL A 254 9.50 8.64 -10.07
N LYS A 255 9.76 7.64 -10.91
CA LYS A 255 8.83 6.53 -11.23
C LYS A 255 9.47 5.20 -10.88
N ALA A 256 8.67 4.13 -10.85
CA ALA A 256 9.20 2.78 -10.72
C ALA A 256 10.22 2.47 -11.84
N GLY A 257 11.33 1.84 -11.48
CA GLY A 257 12.47 1.53 -12.36
C GLY A 257 13.53 2.63 -12.50
N MET A 258 13.34 3.82 -11.89
CA MET A 258 14.39 4.84 -11.78
C MET A 258 15.38 4.52 -10.67
N TYR A 259 16.57 5.12 -10.75
CA TYR A 259 17.66 4.90 -9.80
C TYR A 259 17.95 6.15 -8.95
N LEU A 260 18.18 5.93 -7.67
CA LEU A 260 18.48 7.00 -6.72
C LEU A 260 19.39 6.50 -5.61
N GLY A 261 20.11 7.42 -4.98
CA GLY A 261 21.11 7.06 -3.98
C GLY A 261 22.45 6.64 -4.60
N ARG A 262 23.55 6.93 -3.90
CA ARG A 262 24.93 6.57 -4.31
C ARG A 262 25.17 5.08 -4.57
N MET A 263 24.33 4.22 -4.01
CA MET A 263 24.41 2.76 -4.14
C MET A 263 23.53 2.20 -5.27
N CYS A 264 23.11 3.05 -6.22
CA CYS A 264 22.22 2.68 -7.33
C CYS A 264 20.94 1.97 -6.86
N GLY A 265 20.23 2.61 -5.92
CA GLY A 265 18.98 2.11 -5.41
C GLY A 265 17.88 2.19 -6.46
N GLU A 266 17.34 1.04 -6.86
CA GLU A 266 16.24 0.97 -7.84
C GLU A 266 14.89 1.17 -7.13
N VAL A 267 14.03 2.02 -7.68
CA VAL A 267 12.64 2.17 -7.23
C VAL A 267 11.83 0.96 -7.68
N VAL A 268 11.44 0.12 -6.74
CA VAL A 268 10.67 -1.12 -7.02
C VAL A 268 9.17 -0.84 -7.05
N GLU A 269 8.70 -0.02 -6.10
CA GLU A 269 7.27 0.22 -5.88
C GLU A 269 7.05 1.60 -5.29
N ILE A 270 5.99 2.27 -5.74
CA ILE A 270 5.56 3.58 -5.26
C ILE A 270 4.13 3.43 -4.75
N ASP A 271 3.96 3.58 -3.45
CA ASP A 271 2.68 3.58 -2.76
C ASP A 271 2.29 4.99 -2.32
N PRO A 272 1.03 5.26 -1.95
CA PRO A 272 0.59 6.59 -1.53
C PRO A 272 1.35 7.15 -0.31
N ASP A 273 1.79 6.27 0.60
CA ASP A 273 2.37 6.64 1.89
C ASP A 273 3.87 6.32 1.99
N PHE A 274 4.42 5.56 1.05
CA PHE A 274 5.83 5.17 1.07
C PHE A 274 6.33 4.72 -0.32
N MET A 275 7.63 4.61 -0.47
CA MET A 275 8.28 4.08 -1.66
C MET A 275 9.29 3.02 -1.25
N VAL A 276 9.35 1.93 -2.02
CA VAL A 276 10.28 0.82 -1.80
C VAL A 276 11.47 0.93 -2.75
N ILE A 277 12.66 0.98 -2.19
CA ILE A 277 13.93 1.07 -2.91
C ILE A 277 14.75 -0.18 -2.64
N ARG A 278 15.41 -0.70 -3.66
CA ARG A 278 16.31 -1.84 -3.57
C ARG A 278 17.74 -1.38 -3.82
N GLU A 279 18.56 -1.40 -2.78
CA GLU A 279 19.99 -1.14 -2.85
C GLU A 279 20.78 -2.44 -2.87
N LYS A 280 22.01 -2.41 -3.40
CA LYS A 280 22.97 -3.50 -3.24
C LYS A 280 24.03 -3.05 -2.23
N LYS A 281 24.08 -3.68 -1.06
CA LYS A 281 25.10 -3.38 -0.04
C LYS A 281 26.12 -4.50 0.02
N ARG A 282 27.37 -4.15 0.32
CA ARG A 282 28.41 -5.13 0.56
C ARG A 282 28.07 -5.90 1.84
N ALA A 283 28.15 -7.22 1.79
CA ALA A 283 27.93 -8.06 2.96
C ALA A 283 28.97 -7.73 4.05
N PRO A 284 28.58 -7.54 5.32
CA PRO A 284 29.52 -7.29 6.41
C PRO A 284 30.46 -8.51 6.55
N GLY A 285 31.77 -8.30 6.38
CA GLY A 285 32.75 -9.39 6.43
C GLY A 285 32.70 -10.36 5.24
N GLY A 286 31.99 -10.01 4.17
CA GLY A 286 31.89 -10.81 2.95
C GLY A 286 33.14 -10.71 2.06
N LEU A 287 33.34 -11.71 1.21
CA LEU A 287 34.35 -11.71 0.15
C LEU A 287 34.22 -10.45 -0.74
N PRO A 288 35.33 -9.90 -1.26
CA PRO A 288 35.28 -8.82 -2.23
C PRO A 288 34.39 -9.21 -3.42
N GLY A 289 33.42 -8.36 -3.76
CA GLY A 289 32.46 -8.59 -4.85
C GLY A 289 31.11 -9.24 -4.45
N ALA A 290 30.91 -9.64 -3.19
CA ALA A 290 29.62 -10.15 -2.73
C ALA A 290 28.69 -9.01 -2.27
N PHE A 291 27.52 -8.89 -2.90
CA PHE A 291 26.53 -7.85 -2.62
C PHE A 291 25.15 -8.43 -2.32
N ASP A 292 24.57 -8.00 -1.21
CA ASP A 292 23.23 -8.38 -0.78
C ASP A 292 22.20 -7.33 -1.19
N PRO A 293 21.05 -7.74 -1.73
CA PRO A 293 19.94 -6.84 -2.00
C PRO A 293 19.30 -6.40 -0.66
N VAL A 294 19.40 -5.12 -0.35
CA VAL A 294 18.78 -4.51 0.82
C VAL A 294 17.55 -3.72 0.37
N LYS A 295 16.39 -4.02 0.97
CA LYS A 295 15.17 -3.25 0.76
C LYS A 295 15.09 -2.13 1.78
N THR A 296 15.02 -0.89 1.28
CA THR A 296 14.87 0.32 2.07
C THR A 296 13.52 0.94 1.76
N ILE A 297 12.79 1.37 2.79
CA ILE A 297 11.46 2.00 2.63
C ILE A 297 11.58 3.47 3.01
N LEU A 298 11.32 4.36 2.06
CA LEU A 298 11.16 5.79 2.33
C LEU A 298 9.69 6.07 2.59
N LYS A 299 9.37 6.51 3.81
CA LYS A 299 8.00 6.90 4.17
C LYS A 299 7.75 8.35 3.82
N LEU A 300 6.52 8.64 3.42
CA LEU A 300 6.03 9.98 3.15
C LEU A 300 6.06 10.80 4.44
N ARG A 301 6.66 11.99 4.38
CA ARG A 301 6.71 12.94 5.52
C ARG A 301 5.75 14.10 5.26
N TYR A 302 4.64 14.13 5.98
CA TYR A 302 3.59 15.14 5.82
C TYR A 302 3.94 16.52 6.43
N GLU A 303 4.94 16.61 7.31
CA GLU A 303 5.19 17.81 8.12
C GLU A 303 6.28 18.77 7.58
N GLU A 304 6.84 18.52 6.40
CA GLU A 304 7.95 19.32 5.84
C GLU A 304 7.63 19.99 4.47
N GLY A 305 6.36 20.01 4.07
CA GLY A 305 5.88 20.50 2.77
C GLY A 305 5.06 21.78 2.88
#